data_AF-A0AAD8WXU1-F1
#
_entry.id   AF-A0AAD8WXU1-F1
#
_cell.length_a   1.000
_cell.length_b   1.000
_cell.length_c   1.000
_cell.angle_alpha   90.00
_cell.angle_beta   90.00
_cell.angle_gamma   90.00
#
_symmetry.space_group_name_H-M   'P 1'
#
loop_
_entity.id
_entity.type
_entity.pdbx_description
1 polymer ?
#
loop_
_entity_poly.entity_id
_entity_poly.type
_entity_poly.pdbx_seq_one_letter_code
_entity_poly.pdbx_strand_id
1 'polypeptide(L)'
;MVMVDMFIVLCGQTIATLLGRLYYNSGGNSKWMATLTQSGGSPLIAILLLLTPPDSADAGPQPPASKMLPIYLGLGILIGFDNLMYSYALLYLPVSTFALVAATQLGFNSITSRLINKQRFTALIANSVVVLTFSATLLGVGSSSDGTSSNLPPGKYTLGFILTLSASAVFALILSLLEVTFEKVIKTRTFRWVLRVQLYTGLVASAVTVCGLFASGEWRTIPGEMAAYKDGRARYVATLVGTAVSWQAMAVANLRLITRVSSLFANVTGTVALPLVPVFAVVLFGDKMTGIKAVAMLMALWGFLSYVYQHFLDGRRAAMGKERAAECRVCAVRAGGEAV
;
A
#
# COMPACT_ATOMS: atom_id res chain seq x y z
N MET A 1 18.93 -3.37 -4.16
CA MET A 1 17.88 -3.99 -3.31
C MET A 1 16.58 -3.18 -3.28
N VAL A 2 16.58 -1.84 -3.21
CA VAL A 2 15.34 -1.01 -3.28
C VAL A 2 14.53 -1.27 -4.56
N MET A 3 15.18 -1.37 -5.72
CA MET A 3 14.50 -1.71 -6.98
C MET A 3 13.80 -3.08 -6.96
N VAL A 4 14.36 -4.05 -6.25
CA VAL A 4 13.75 -5.38 -6.08
C VAL A 4 12.49 -5.27 -5.23
N ASP A 5 12.55 -4.52 -4.13
CA ASP A 5 11.39 -4.27 -3.27
C ASP A 5 10.29 -3.52 -4.05
N MET A 6 10.66 -2.51 -4.88
CA MET A 6 9.70 -1.82 -5.75
C MET A 6 9.04 -2.77 -6.75
N PHE A 7 9.83 -3.62 -7.42
CA PHE A 7 9.29 -4.60 -8.36
C PHE A 7 8.32 -5.57 -7.67
N ILE A 8 8.67 -6.07 -6.47
CA ILE A 8 7.79 -6.95 -5.70
C ILE A 8 6.49 -6.23 -5.29
N VAL A 9 6.56 -4.95 -4.89
CA VAL A 9 5.34 -4.16 -4.59
C VAL A 9 4.45 -4.05 -5.82
N LEU A 10 5.01 -3.66 -6.97
CA LEU A 10 4.26 -3.46 -8.21
C LEU A 10 3.63 -4.78 -8.71
N CYS A 11 4.41 -5.85 -8.77
CA CYS A 11 3.93 -7.16 -9.20
C CYS A 11 2.94 -7.74 -8.21
N GLY A 12 3.24 -7.70 -6.90
CA GLY A 12 2.37 -8.24 -5.86
C GLY A 12 1.01 -7.56 -5.83
N GLN A 13 0.98 -6.22 -5.87
CA GLN A 13 -0.27 -5.46 -5.92
C GLN A 13 -1.06 -5.74 -7.21
N THR A 14 -0.38 -5.82 -8.35
CA THR A 14 -1.03 -6.08 -9.65
C THR A 14 -1.62 -7.49 -9.70
N ILE A 15 -0.87 -8.52 -9.28
CA ILE A 15 -1.35 -9.91 -9.27
C ILE A 15 -2.50 -10.07 -8.27
N ALA A 16 -2.38 -9.51 -7.06
CA ALA A 16 -3.41 -9.62 -6.04
C ALA A 16 -4.73 -8.97 -6.47
N THR A 17 -4.67 -7.80 -7.11
CA THR A 17 -5.87 -7.11 -7.61
C THR A 17 -6.50 -7.83 -8.81
N LEU A 18 -5.71 -8.39 -9.73
CA LEU A 18 -6.23 -9.18 -10.85
C LEU A 18 -6.85 -10.51 -10.38
N LEU A 19 -6.23 -11.20 -9.42
CA LEU A 19 -6.79 -12.42 -8.83
C LEU A 19 -8.05 -12.16 -8.01
N GLY A 20 -8.08 -11.05 -7.26
CA GLY A 20 -9.31 -10.60 -6.60
C GLY A 20 -10.45 -10.35 -7.60
N ARG A 21 -10.13 -9.80 -8.78
CA ARG A 21 -11.11 -9.62 -9.84
C ARG A 21 -11.56 -10.94 -10.47
N LEU A 22 -10.63 -11.88 -10.68
CA LEU A 22 -10.94 -13.23 -11.13
C LEU A 22 -11.87 -13.95 -10.14
N TYR A 23 -11.65 -13.79 -8.84
CA TYR A 23 -12.53 -14.33 -7.81
C TYR A 23 -13.98 -13.88 -7.99
N TYR A 24 -14.23 -12.57 -8.13
CA TYR A 24 -15.59 -12.08 -8.33
C TYR A 24 -16.18 -12.47 -9.71
N ASN A 25 -15.37 -12.38 -10.78
CA ASN A 25 -15.83 -12.72 -12.14
C ASN A 25 -16.22 -14.20 -12.30
N SER A 26 -15.60 -15.10 -11.52
CA SER A 26 -15.88 -16.54 -11.55
C SER A 26 -16.94 -16.98 -10.52
N GLY A 27 -17.64 -16.05 -9.88
CA GLY A 27 -18.80 -16.33 -9.01
C GLY A 27 -18.55 -16.22 -7.51
N GLY A 28 -17.40 -15.71 -7.08
CA GLY A 28 -17.15 -15.35 -5.69
C GLY A 28 -18.03 -14.18 -5.25
N ASN A 29 -18.61 -14.25 -4.05
CA ASN A 29 -19.56 -13.25 -3.54
C ASN A 29 -19.29 -12.87 -2.07
N SER A 30 -18.53 -13.69 -1.32
CA SER A 30 -18.19 -13.40 0.06
C SER A 30 -17.17 -12.27 0.13
N LYS A 31 -17.61 -11.17 0.74
CA LYS A 31 -16.81 -9.96 0.94
C LYS A 31 -15.82 -10.17 2.05
N TRP A 32 -16.24 -10.82 3.14
CA TRP A 32 -15.35 -11.11 4.25
C TRP A 32 -14.28 -12.14 3.89
N MET A 33 -14.55 -13.07 2.96
CA MET A 33 -13.51 -13.94 2.40
C MET A 33 -12.47 -13.11 1.64
N ALA A 34 -12.90 -12.19 0.77
CA ALA A 34 -11.98 -11.30 0.06
C ALA A 34 -11.18 -10.42 1.02
N THR A 35 -11.80 -9.85 2.05
CA THR A 35 -11.12 -9.08 3.12
C THR A 35 -10.10 -9.96 3.86
N LEU A 36 -10.48 -11.19 4.20
CA LEU A 36 -9.61 -12.14 4.87
C LEU A 36 -8.39 -12.46 4.01
N THR A 37 -8.52 -12.63 2.69
CA THR A 37 -7.36 -12.93 1.84
C THR A 37 -6.27 -11.84 1.85
N GLN A 38 -6.63 -10.57 2.11
CA GLN A 38 -5.63 -9.48 2.18
C GLN A 38 -4.65 -9.65 3.35
N SER A 39 -5.08 -10.26 4.46
CA SER A 39 -4.27 -10.41 5.68
C SER A 39 -4.02 -11.87 6.11
N GLY A 40 -4.87 -12.79 5.66
CA GLY A 40 -4.90 -14.20 6.03
C GLY A 40 -3.70 -15.00 5.53
N GLY A 41 -2.91 -14.45 4.63
CA GLY A 41 -1.60 -15.01 4.27
C GLY A 41 -0.52 -14.79 5.34
N SER A 42 -0.78 -13.99 6.39
CA SER A 42 0.20 -13.66 7.43
C SER A 42 0.92 -14.88 8.06
N PRO A 43 0.31 -16.07 8.25
CA PRO A 43 1.04 -17.23 8.76
C PRO A 43 2.19 -17.70 7.85
N LEU A 44 2.13 -17.44 6.53
CA LEU A 44 3.22 -17.75 5.61
C LEU A 44 4.49 -16.96 5.92
N ILE A 45 4.34 -15.78 6.52
CA ILE A 45 5.46 -14.95 6.96
C ILE A 45 6.20 -15.61 8.13
N ALA A 46 5.51 -16.41 8.96
CA ALA A 46 6.16 -17.17 10.02
C ALA A 46 7.16 -18.18 9.45
N ILE A 47 6.83 -18.83 8.32
CA ILE A 47 7.75 -19.76 7.63
C ILE A 47 8.98 -18.99 7.14
N LEU A 48 8.80 -17.83 6.50
CA LEU A 48 9.91 -16.98 6.07
C LEU A 48 10.77 -16.50 7.25
N LEU A 49 10.16 -16.21 8.40
CA LEU A 49 10.85 -15.78 9.62
C LEU A 49 11.70 -16.90 10.24
N LEU A 50 11.24 -18.15 10.15
CA LEU A 50 11.99 -19.33 10.60
C LEU A 50 13.18 -19.62 9.69
N LEU A 51 13.02 -19.44 8.38
CA LEU A 51 14.08 -19.63 7.39
C LEU A 51 15.11 -18.49 7.39
N THR A 52 14.77 -17.32 7.94
CA THR A 52 15.66 -16.17 8.00
C THR A 52 16.55 -16.24 9.25
N PRO A 53 17.87 -16.42 9.11
CA PRO A 53 18.78 -16.48 10.26
C PRO A 53 18.80 -15.14 11.03
N PRO A 54 19.04 -15.17 12.36
CA PRO A 54 19.25 -13.96 13.14
C PRO A 54 20.45 -13.18 12.62
N ASP A 55 20.27 -11.87 12.47
CA ASP A 55 21.39 -10.97 12.21
C ASP A 55 22.11 -10.65 13.53
N SER A 56 23.42 -10.37 13.50
CA SER A 56 24.15 -9.93 14.70
C SER A 56 23.56 -8.65 15.30
N ALA A 57 22.93 -7.81 14.47
CA ALA A 57 22.17 -6.63 14.89
C ALA A 57 20.87 -6.95 15.65
N ASP A 58 20.34 -8.17 15.55
CA ASP A 58 19.18 -8.64 16.32
C ASP A 58 19.55 -9.04 17.76
N ALA A 59 20.85 -9.20 18.08
CA ALA A 59 21.34 -9.57 19.40
C ALA A 59 21.39 -8.40 20.41
N GLY A 60 21.10 -7.17 19.95
CA GLY A 60 21.01 -5.99 20.82
C GLY A 60 19.77 -5.96 21.73
N PRO A 61 19.66 -4.94 22.61
CA PRO A 61 18.52 -4.80 23.51
C PRO A 61 17.20 -4.71 22.73
N GLN A 62 16.37 -5.75 22.88
CA GLN A 62 15.07 -5.82 22.25
C GLN A 62 14.10 -4.84 22.93
N PRO A 63 13.24 -4.14 22.17
CA PRO A 63 12.22 -3.29 22.77
C PRO A 63 11.27 -4.15 23.64
N PRO A 64 10.86 -3.64 24.81
CA PRO A 64 10.07 -4.42 25.75
C PRO A 64 8.72 -4.81 25.15
N ALA A 65 8.29 -6.05 25.40
CA ALA A 65 7.04 -6.61 24.87
C ALA A 65 5.81 -5.76 25.26
N SER A 66 5.84 -5.12 26.43
CA SER A 66 4.78 -4.21 26.90
C SER A 66 4.61 -2.97 26.03
N LYS A 67 5.66 -2.51 25.32
CA LYS A 67 5.57 -1.42 24.35
C LYS A 67 5.18 -1.91 22.95
N MET A 68 5.58 -3.13 22.59
CA MET A 68 5.30 -3.69 21.26
C MET A 68 3.86 -4.21 21.12
N LEU A 69 3.30 -4.81 22.17
CA LEU A 69 1.95 -5.36 22.16
C LEU A 69 0.88 -4.32 21.77
N PRO A 70 0.79 -3.12 22.39
CA PRO A 70 -0.21 -2.12 21.99
C PRO A 70 0.01 -1.60 20.56
N ILE A 71 1.26 -1.57 20.07
CA ILE A 71 1.58 -1.15 18.69
C ILE A 71 1.07 -2.20 17.70
N TYR A 72 1.35 -3.49 17.94
CA TYR A 72 0.87 -4.58 17.07
C TYR A 72 -0.65 -4.68 17.06
N LEU A 73 -1.29 -4.54 18.23
CA LEU A 73 -2.75 -4.52 18.33
C LEU A 73 -3.33 -3.31 17.61
N GLY A 74 -2.83 -2.10 17.90
CA GLY A 74 -3.32 -0.87 17.29
C GLY A 74 -3.17 -0.85 15.76
N LEU A 75 -1.96 -1.17 15.26
CA LEU A 75 -1.71 -1.24 13.82
C LEU A 75 -2.49 -2.35 13.14
N GLY A 76 -2.56 -3.54 13.74
CA GLY A 76 -3.28 -4.67 13.17
C GLY A 76 -4.79 -4.44 13.10
N ILE A 77 -5.38 -3.82 14.13
CA ILE A 77 -6.79 -3.41 14.11
C ILE A 77 -7.01 -2.37 13.01
N LEU A 78 -6.13 -1.38 12.91
CA LEU A 78 -6.23 -0.33 11.89
C LEU A 78 -6.15 -0.90 10.47
N ILE A 79 -5.25 -1.87 10.22
CA ILE A 79 -5.16 -2.61 8.95
C ILE A 79 -6.43 -3.43 8.69
N GLY A 80 -6.98 -4.10 9.72
CA GLY A 80 -8.23 -4.85 9.58
C GLY A 80 -9.41 -3.96 9.17
N PHE A 81 -9.53 -2.77 9.77
CA PHE A 81 -10.52 -1.77 9.38
C PHE A 81 -10.27 -1.21 7.99
N ASP A 82 -9.02 -0.91 7.62
CA ASP A 82 -8.65 -0.43 6.29
C ASP A 82 -9.08 -1.43 5.20
N ASN A 83 -8.73 -2.70 5.36
CA ASN A 83 -9.13 -3.78 4.45
C ASN A 83 -10.65 -3.89 4.32
N LEU A 84 -11.38 -3.68 5.43
CA LEU A 84 -12.85 -3.69 5.44
C LEU A 84 -13.42 -2.51 4.66
N MET A 85 -12.92 -1.29 4.91
CA MET A 85 -13.36 -0.09 4.21
C MET A 85 -13.09 -0.20 2.71
N TYR A 86 -11.92 -0.72 2.32
CA TYR A 86 -11.58 -1.02 0.93
C TYR A 86 -12.54 -2.02 0.28
N SER A 87 -12.88 -3.11 0.98
CA SER A 87 -13.77 -4.14 0.45
C SER A 87 -15.21 -3.65 0.26
N TYR A 88 -15.71 -2.82 1.19
CA TYR A 88 -17.03 -2.19 1.06
C TYR A 88 -17.04 -1.04 0.04
N ALA A 89 -15.95 -0.28 -0.07
CA ALA A 89 -15.81 0.77 -1.08
C ALA A 89 -15.90 0.20 -2.50
N LEU A 90 -15.18 -0.89 -2.79
CA LEU A 90 -15.21 -1.58 -4.08
C LEU A 90 -16.60 -2.14 -4.44
N LEU A 91 -17.44 -2.43 -3.44
CA LEU A 91 -18.81 -2.89 -3.66
C LEU A 91 -19.75 -1.76 -4.12
N TYR A 92 -19.52 -0.53 -3.62
CA TYR A 92 -20.45 0.59 -3.81
C TYR A 92 -20.01 1.58 -4.88
N LEU A 93 -18.75 1.54 -5.30
CA LEU A 93 -18.18 2.45 -6.28
C LEU A 93 -17.75 1.72 -7.55
N PRO A 94 -17.92 2.35 -8.73
CA PRO A 94 -17.18 1.96 -9.92
C PRO A 94 -15.67 1.99 -9.64
N VAL A 95 -14.94 1.03 -10.21
CA VAL A 95 -13.48 0.86 -10.01
C VAL A 95 -12.70 2.15 -10.31
N SER A 96 -13.13 2.93 -11.31
CA SER A 96 -12.51 4.21 -11.66
C SER A 96 -12.71 5.28 -10.58
N THR A 97 -13.92 5.43 -10.04
CA THR A 97 -14.20 6.37 -8.94
C THR A 97 -13.47 5.97 -7.67
N PHE A 98 -13.40 4.67 -7.38
CA PHE A 98 -12.62 4.16 -6.27
C PHE A 98 -11.12 4.51 -6.40
N ALA A 99 -10.51 4.25 -7.57
CA ALA A 99 -9.10 4.56 -7.82
C ALA A 99 -8.80 6.07 -7.69
N LEU A 100 -9.77 6.92 -8.03
CA LEU A 100 -9.72 8.37 -7.81
C LEU A 100 -9.50 8.75 -6.38
N VAL A 101 -10.42 8.27 -5.55
CA VAL A 101 -10.52 8.68 -4.18
C VAL A 101 -9.36 8.04 -3.43
N ALA A 102 -8.99 6.81 -3.79
CA ALA A 102 -7.78 6.15 -3.31
C ALA A 102 -6.50 6.96 -3.58
N ALA A 103 -6.38 7.66 -4.71
CA ALA A 103 -5.20 8.49 -5.02
C ALA A 103 -4.98 9.63 -4.00
N THR A 104 -6.03 10.06 -3.29
CA THR A 104 -5.91 11.04 -2.19
C THR A 104 -5.01 10.55 -1.05
N GLN A 105 -4.73 9.23 -0.97
CA GLN A 105 -3.77 8.65 -0.03
C GLN A 105 -2.39 9.29 -0.13
N LEU A 106 -1.97 9.79 -1.29
CA LEU A 106 -0.69 10.49 -1.45
C LEU A 106 -0.68 11.84 -0.74
N GLY A 107 -1.80 12.56 -0.79
CA GLY A 107 -1.98 13.82 -0.07
C GLY A 107 -2.03 13.60 1.44
N PHE A 108 -2.79 12.60 1.89
CA PHE A 108 -2.82 12.25 3.32
C PHE A 108 -1.48 11.74 3.82
N ASN A 109 -0.76 10.94 3.04
CA ASN A 109 0.56 10.43 3.43
C ASN A 109 1.60 11.54 3.50
N SER A 110 1.49 12.53 2.63
CA SER A 110 2.28 13.74 2.73
C SER A 110 2.02 14.47 4.06
N ILE A 111 0.76 14.72 4.39
CA ILE A 111 0.39 15.42 5.64
C ILE A 111 0.83 14.62 6.88
N THR A 112 0.51 13.33 6.94
CA THR A 112 0.81 12.45 8.08
C THR A 112 2.31 12.23 8.24
N SER A 113 3.06 12.02 7.16
CA SER A 113 4.53 11.93 7.23
C SER A 113 5.17 13.24 7.69
N ARG A 114 4.61 14.41 7.32
CA ARG A 114 5.05 15.71 7.86
C ARG A 114 4.84 15.80 9.36
N LEU A 115 3.61 15.52 9.81
CA LEU A 115 3.17 15.76 11.18
C LEU A 115 3.79 14.75 12.15
N ILE A 116 3.88 13.50 11.73
CA ILE A 116 4.26 12.37 12.59
C ILE A 116 5.77 12.09 12.46
N ASN A 117 6.31 12.07 11.24
CA ASN A 117 7.71 11.71 10.95
C ASN A 117 8.64 12.93 10.85
N LYS A 118 8.11 14.16 10.94
CA LYS A 118 8.85 15.42 10.79
C LYS A 118 9.62 15.51 9.45
N GLN A 119 9.15 14.86 8.39
CA GLN A 119 9.74 15.00 7.06
C GLN A 119 9.64 16.45 6.56
N ARG A 120 10.74 16.99 5.99
CA ARG A 120 10.76 18.35 5.42
C ARG A 120 10.04 18.35 4.07
N PHE A 121 9.09 19.27 3.90
CA PHE A 121 8.28 19.42 2.69
C PHE A 121 8.90 20.42 1.72
N THR A 122 9.05 20.00 0.46
CA THR A 122 9.42 20.89 -0.66
C THR A 122 8.15 21.22 -1.47
N ALA A 123 8.06 22.43 -2.04
CA ALA A 123 6.86 22.96 -2.74
C ALA A 123 6.31 22.05 -3.85
N LEU A 124 7.14 21.19 -4.42
CA LEU A 124 6.78 20.28 -5.49
C LEU A 124 6.15 18.95 -5.03
N ILE A 125 6.30 18.53 -3.77
CA ILE A 125 5.53 17.40 -3.20
C ILE A 125 4.06 17.83 -3.12
N ALA A 126 3.81 19.07 -2.69
CA ALA A 126 2.48 19.67 -2.74
C ALA A 126 1.97 19.76 -4.19
N ASN A 127 2.82 20.17 -5.15
CA ASN A 127 2.44 20.21 -6.56
C ASN A 127 2.08 18.81 -7.12
N SER A 128 2.86 17.78 -6.80
CA SER A 128 2.62 16.41 -7.26
C SER A 128 1.33 15.83 -6.67
N VAL A 129 1.06 16.11 -5.39
CA VAL A 129 -0.22 15.74 -4.75
C VAL A 129 -1.39 16.45 -5.43
N VAL A 130 -1.27 17.74 -5.75
CA VAL A 130 -2.32 18.50 -6.44
C VAL A 130 -2.54 17.95 -7.86
N VAL A 131 -1.47 17.67 -8.60
CA VAL A 131 -1.55 17.08 -9.96
C VAL A 131 -2.17 15.69 -9.92
N LEU A 132 -1.80 14.83 -8.96
CA LEU A 132 -2.37 13.49 -8.83
C LEU A 132 -3.83 13.53 -8.36
N THR A 133 -4.20 14.51 -7.53
CA THR A 133 -5.60 14.77 -7.15
C THR A 133 -6.42 15.27 -8.33
N PHE A 134 -5.84 16.11 -9.20
CA PHE A 134 -6.50 16.60 -10.41
C PHE A 134 -6.64 15.51 -11.50
N SER A 135 -5.59 14.70 -11.68
CA SER A 135 -5.57 13.52 -12.56
C SER A 135 -6.62 12.51 -12.15
N ALA A 136 -6.74 12.32 -10.84
CA ALA A 136 -7.82 11.58 -10.24
C ALA A 136 -9.15 12.24 -10.65
N THR A 137 -9.48 13.48 -10.27
CA THR A 137 -10.78 14.08 -10.64
C THR A 137 -11.19 13.93 -12.12
N LEU A 138 -10.24 13.97 -13.06
CA LEU A 138 -10.50 13.79 -14.49
C LEU A 138 -10.97 12.36 -14.87
N LEU A 139 -10.48 11.32 -14.20
CA LEU A 139 -10.93 9.91 -14.36
C LEU A 139 -12.37 9.70 -13.91
N GLY A 140 -12.78 10.40 -12.86
CA GLY A 140 -14.12 10.30 -12.29
C GLY A 140 -15.15 10.94 -13.22
N VAL A 141 -14.80 12.08 -13.81
CA VAL A 141 -15.67 12.86 -14.70
C VAL A 141 -15.84 12.19 -16.06
N GLY A 142 -14.86 11.44 -16.59
CA GLY A 142 -15.09 10.66 -17.82
C GLY A 142 -15.78 9.32 -17.60
N SER A 143 -15.89 8.84 -16.37
CA SER A 143 -16.64 7.63 -16.05
C SER A 143 -18.16 7.88 -15.99
N SER A 144 -18.59 9.13 -15.89
CA SER A 144 -20.02 9.49 -15.94
C SER A 144 -20.60 9.56 -17.37
N SER A 145 -19.78 9.41 -18.42
CA SER A 145 -20.27 9.33 -19.80
C SER A 145 -20.40 7.90 -20.34
N ASP A 146 -19.86 6.90 -19.65
CA ASP A 146 -20.17 5.49 -19.93
C ASP A 146 -21.38 5.11 -19.07
N GLY A 147 -22.57 5.08 -19.68
CA GLY A 147 -23.87 4.83 -19.03
C GLY A 147 -23.97 3.50 -18.28
N THR A 148 -23.26 3.39 -17.16
CA THR A 148 -23.33 2.28 -16.19
C THR A 148 -23.71 2.84 -14.82
N SER A 149 -24.62 3.81 -14.79
CA SER A 149 -25.39 4.16 -13.59
C SER A 149 -26.46 3.09 -13.33
N SER A 150 -26.05 1.82 -13.24
CA SER A 150 -26.99 0.72 -12.96
C SER A 150 -27.29 0.64 -11.46
N ASN A 151 -28.46 1.17 -11.08
CA ASN A 151 -29.33 0.63 -10.03
C ASN A 151 -28.84 0.59 -8.56
N LEU A 152 -28.05 1.55 -8.09
CA LEU A 152 -27.74 1.67 -6.65
C LEU A 152 -28.44 2.89 -6.02
N PRO A 153 -29.13 2.73 -4.86
CA PRO A 153 -29.72 3.87 -4.15
C PRO A 153 -28.68 4.96 -3.87
N PRO A 154 -29.02 6.26 -4.00
CA PRO A 154 -28.07 7.36 -3.91
C PRO A 154 -27.23 7.37 -2.63
N GLY A 155 -27.75 6.84 -1.52
CA GLY A 155 -27.00 6.72 -0.26
C GLY A 155 -25.82 5.74 -0.28
N LYS A 156 -25.86 4.68 -1.11
CA LYS A 156 -24.78 3.68 -1.17
C LYS A 156 -23.54 4.22 -1.87
N TYR A 157 -23.74 5.01 -2.93
CA TYR A 157 -22.64 5.66 -3.64
C TYR A 157 -21.88 6.65 -2.73
N THR A 158 -22.60 7.52 -2.02
CA THR A 158 -22.02 8.46 -1.05
C THR A 158 -21.27 7.73 0.07
N LEU A 159 -21.84 6.63 0.58
CA LEU A 159 -21.18 5.78 1.57
C LEU A 159 -19.87 5.19 1.03
N GLY A 160 -19.87 4.66 -0.19
CA GLY A 160 -18.65 4.18 -0.84
C GLY A 160 -17.57 5.27 -0.94
N PHE A 161 -17.96 6.49 -1.35
CA PHE A 161 -17.03 7.62 -1.45
C PHE A 161 -16.38 7.96 -0.10
N ILE A 162 -17.19 8.09 0.95
CA ILE A 162 -16.71 8.37 2.31
C ILE A 162 -15.79 7.25 2.78
N LEU A 163 -16.18 5.98 2.58
CA LEU A 163 -15.36 4.83 2.95
C LEU A 163 -14.01 4.84 2.24
N THR A 164 -13.96 5.20 0.96
CA THR A 164 -12.69 5.24 0.20
C THR A 164 -11.80 6.39 0.66
N LEU A 165 -12.37 7.56 0.93
CA LEU A 165 -11.62 8.73 1.41
C LEU A 165 -11.03 8.45 2.80
N SER A 166 -11.83 7.86 3.69
CA SER A 166 -11.39 7.47 5.01
C SER A 166 -10.36 6.34 4.96
N ALA A 167 -10.52 5.32 4.09
CA ALA A 167 -9.51 4.28 3.88
C ALA A 167 -8.17 4.89 3.41
N SER A 168 -8.22 5.84 2.48
CA SER A 168 -7.00 6.54 1.99
C SER A 168 -6.26 7.27 3.12
N ALA A 169 -7.00 7.90 4.03
CA ALA A 169 -6.43 8.56 5.20
C ALA A 169 -5.88 7.57 6.23
N VAL A 170 -6.59 6.47 6.46
CA VAL A 170 -6.16 5.39 7.37
C VAL A 170 -4.92 4.69 6.83
N PHE A 171 -4.87 4.35 5.55
CA PHE A 171 -3.70 3.77 4.89
C PHE A 171 -2.47 4.66 5.00
N ALA A 172 -2.60 5.95 4.71
CA ALA A 172 -1.54 6.94 4.91
C ALA A 172 -1.04 7.00 6.37
N LEU A 173 -1.96 6.95 7.32
CA LEU A 173 -1.64 6.90 8.75
C LEU A 173 -0.90 5.61 9.12
N ILE A 174 -1.32 4.45 8.62
CA ILE A 174 -0.65 3.16 8.83
C ILE A 174 0.81 3.24 8.36
N LEU A 175 1.06 3.75 7.14
CA LEU A 175 2.41 3.87 6.61
C LEU A 175 3.30 4.77 7.47
N SER A 176 2.75 5.90 7.93
CA SER A 176 3.46 6.83 8.81
C SER A 176 3.77 6.20 10.18
N LEU A 177 2.79 5.52 10.80
CA LEU A 177 2.97 4.86 12.09
C LEU A 177 3.97 3.69 12.03
N LEU A 178 4.00 2.95 10.91
CA LEU A 178 5.01 1.92 10.67
C LEU A 178 6.41 2.54 10.60
N GLU A 179 6.59 3.66 9.89
CA GLU A 179 7.86 4.39 9.84
C GLU A 179 8.30 4.84 11.24
N VAL A 180 7.43 5.48 12.03
CA VAL A 180 7.74 5.87 13.42
C VAL A 180 8.13 4.68 14.27
N THR A 181 7.41 3.57 14.14
CA THR A 181 7.65 2.37 14.95
C THR A 181 9.08 1.88 14.73
N PHE A 182 9.54 1.85 13.48
CA PHE A 182 10.92 1.49 13.17
C PHE A 182 11.95 2.53 13.61
N GLU A 183 11.65 3.82 13.48
CA GLU A 183 12.59 4.89 13.83
C GLU A 183 12.74 5.10 15.34
N LYS A 184 11.63 5.10 16.09
CA LYS A 184 11.62 5.50 17.50
C LYS A 184 11.56 4.33 18.48
N VAL A 185 10.91 3.23 18.10
CA VAL A 185 10.65 2.10 19.02
C VAL A 185 11.60 0.94 18.76
N ILE A 186 11.65 0.42 17.53
CA ILE A 186 12.49 -0.74 17.18
C ILE A 186 13.95 -0.32 17.06
N LYS A 187 14.23 0.85 16.45
CA LYS A 187 15.56 1.41 16.19
C LYS A 187 16.51 0.49 15.40
N THR A 188 16.01 -0.62 14.89
CA THR A 188 16.74 -1.67 14.18
C THR A 188 16.00 -1.95 12.87
N ARG A 189 16.73 -1.97 11.75
CA ARG A 189 16.15 -2.06 10.38
C ARG A 189 16.46 -3.40 9.70
N THR A 190 16.62 -4.48 10.47
CA THR A 190 16.90 -5.81 9.91
C THR A 190 15.66 -6.37 9.22
N PHE A 191 15.89 -7.25 8.24
CA PHE A 191 14.80 -7.92 7.53
C PHE A 191 13.95 -8.78 8.47
N ARG A 192 14.56 -9.36 9.51
CA ARG A 192 13.86 -10.16 10.52
C ARG A 192 12.84 -9.34 11.31
N TRP A 193 13.18 -8.10 11.68
CA TRP A 193 12.24 -7.19 12.33
C TRP A 193 11.08 -6.79 11.42
N VAL A 194 11.34 -6.58 10.13
CA VAL A 194 10.29 -6.35 9.12
C VAL A 194 9.30 -7.51 9.09
N LEU A 195 9.80 -8.75 9.02
CA LEU A 195 8.97 -9.95 9.02
C LEU A 195 8.17 -10.10 10.33
N ARG A 196 8.76 -9.80 11.50
CA ARG A 196 8.04 -9.85 12.78
C ARG A 196 6.90 -8.84 12.84
N VAL A 197 7.16 -7.58 12.51
CA VAL A 197 6.12 -6.53 12.53
C VAL A 197 4.99 -6.92 11.60
N GLN A 198 5.31 -7.35 10.37
CA GLN A 198 4.31 -7.74 9.38
C GLN A 198 3.51 -8.99 9.81
N LEU A 199 4.17 -9.98 10.43
CA LEU A 199 3.51 -11.18 10.95
C LEU A 199 2.50 -10.80 12.05
N TYR A 200 2.92 -10.05 13.08
CA TYR A 200 2.05 -9.75 14.22
C TYR A 200 0.90 -8.83 13.85
N THR A 201 1.15 -7.76 13.08
CA THR A 201 0.05 -6.89 12.62
C THR A 201 -0.89 -7.61 11.67
N GLY A 202 -0.36 -8.48 10.80
CA GLY A 202 -1.13 -9.32 9.89
C GLY A 202 -2.01 -10.35 10.61
N LEU A 203 -1.52 -10.97 11.69
CA LEU A 203 -2.28 -11.91 12.52
C LEU A 203 -3.45 -11.21 13.23
N VAL A 204 -3.21 -10.02 13.79
CA VAL A 204 -4.26 -9.22 14.42
C VAL A 204 -5.32 -8.79 13.39
N ALA A 205 -4.88 -8.30 12.21
CA ALA A 205 -5.80 -7.96 11.12
C ALA A 205 -6.62 -9.17 10.68
N SER A 206 -5.98 -10.33 10.53
CA SER A 206 -6.64 -11.59 10.20
C SER A 206 -7.69 -11.94 11.25
N ALA A 207 -7.36 -11.86 12.54
CA ALA A 207 -8.29 -12.13 13.63
C ALA A 207 -9.52 -11.20 13.58
N VAL A 208 -9.32 -9.89 13.36
CA VAL A 208 -10.42 -8.93 13.20
C VAL A 208 -11.32 -9.32 12.03
N THR A 209 -10.73 -9.67 10.88
CA THR A 209 -11.50 -10.07 9.70
C THR A 209 -12.21 -11.41 9.86
N VAL A 210 -11.61 -12.38 10.57
CA VAL A 210 -12.24 -13.66 10.92
C VAL A 210 -13.42 -13.44 11.85
N CYS A 211 -13.28 -12.59 12.88
CA CYS A 211 -14.40 -12.21 13.75
C CYS A 211 -15.54 -11.58 12.95
N GLY A 212 -15.24 -10.70 11.98
CA GLY A 212 -16.24 -10.12 11.08
C GLY A 212 -16.90 -11.14 10.14
N LEU A 213 -16.13 -12.10 9.63
CA LEU A 213 -16.63 -13.21 8.83
C LEU A 213 -17.62 -14.08 9.62
N PHE A 214 -17.31 -14.39 10.88
CA PHE A 214 -18.21 -15.15 11.75
C PHE A 214 -19.46 -14.34 12.13
N ALA A 215 -19.30 -13.07 12.51
CA ALA A 215 -20.38 -12.19 12.90
C ALA A 215 -21.37 -11.90 11.76
N SER A 216 -20.88 -11.81 10.51
CA SER A 216 -21.73 -11.57 9.33
C SER A 216 -22.51 -12.81 8.86
N GLY A 217 -22.13 -14.00 9.30
CA GLY A 217 -22.74 -15.26 8.85
C GLY A 217 -22.34 -15.70 7.43
N GLU A 218 -21.51 -14.93 6.71
CA GLU A 218 -21.03 -15.27 5.37
C GLU A 218 -20.24 -16.58 5.34
N TRP A 219 -19.70 -17.01 6.49
CA TRP A 219 -19.02 -18.31 6.59
C TRP A 219 -19.89 -19.50 6.17
N ARG A 220 -21.22 -19.40 6.33
CA ARG A 220 -22.17 -20.45 5.94
C ARG A 220 -22.37 -20.54 4.43
N THR A 221 -22.13 -19.45 3.70
CA THR A 221 -22.33 -19.40 2.24
C THR A 221 -21.10 -19.82 1.45
N ILE A 222 -19.91 -19.81 2.08
CA ILE A 222 -18.63 -20.19 1.42
C ILE A 222 -18.68 -21.59 0.78
N PRO A 223 -19.20 -22.66 1.43
CA PRO A 223 -19.20 -23.98 0.81
C PRO A 223 -20.04 -24.05 -0.48
N GLY A 224 -21.17 -23.32 -0.48
CA GLY A 224 -22.04 -23.20 -1.65
C GLY A 224 -21.39 -22.36 -2.76
N GLU A 225 -20.75 -21.26 -2.40
CA GLU A 225 -19.99 -20.42 -3.32
C GLU A 225 -18.84 -21.20 -3.97
N MET A 226 -18.04 -21.92 -3.18
CA MET A 226 -16.94 -22.73 -3.67
C MET A 226 -17.42 -23.83 -4.62
N ALA A 227 -18.60 -24.42 -4.36
CA ALA A 227 -19.21 -25.41 -5.24
C ALA A 227 -19.76 -24.81 -6.55
N ALA A 228 -20.28 -23.57 -6.50
CA ALA A 228 -20.82 -22.85 -7.64
C ALA A 228 -19.78 -22.06 -8.45
N TYR A 229 -18.52 -22.04 -8.00
CA TYR A 229 -17.45 -21.32 -8.67
C TYR A 229 -17.25 -21.86 -10.09
N LYS A 230 -17.32 -20.98 -11.08
CA LYS A 230 -17.35 -21.29 -12.53
C LYS A 230 -16.21 -22.21 -12.99
N ASP A 231 -15.09 -22.08 -12.31
CA ASP A 231 -13.80 -22.70 -12.60
C ASP A 231 -13.49 -23.90 -11.69
N GLY A 232 -14.42 -24.27 -10.81
CA GLY A 232 -14.31 -25.38 -9.87
C GLY A 232 -13.56 -25.06 -8.57
N ARG A 233 -13.68 -25.96 -7.59
CA ARG A 233 -13.19 -25.76 -6.21
C ARG A 233 -11.68 -25.55 -6.12
N ALA A 234 -10.91 -26.27 -6.93
CA ALA A 234 -9.45 -26.16 -6.92
C ALA A 234 -8.98 -24.77 -7.37
N ARG A 235 -9.60 -24.21 -8.41
CA ARG A 235 -9.30 -22.86 -8.89
C ARG A 235 -9.77 -21.79 -7.91
N TYR A 236 -10.91 -21.99 -7.23
CA TYR A 236 -11.35 -21.11 -6.14
C TYR A 236 -10.27 -20.97 -5.07
N VAL A 237 -9.78 -22.10 -4.53
CA VAL A 237 -8.74 -22.10 -3.50
C VAL A 237 -7.42 -21.53 -4.04
N ALA A 238 -7.03 -21.88 -5.26
CA ALA A 238 -5.81 -21.36 -5.88
C ALA A 238 -5.86 -19.83 -6.06
N THR A 239 -6.99 -19.27 -6.47
CA THR A 239 -7.18 -17.83 -6.60
C THR A 239 -7.07 -17.13 -5.24
N LEU A 240 -7.71 -17.66 -4.19
CA LEU A 240 -7.64 -17.09 -2.85
C LEU A 240 -6.23 -17.17 -2.25
N VAL A 241 -5.56 -18.32 -2.37
CA VAL A 241 -4.19 -18.52 -1.89
C VAL A 241 -3.22 -17.62 -2.66
N GLY A 242 -3.34 -17.57 -3.99
CA GLY A 242 -2.51 -16.69 -4.83
C GLY A 242 -2.71 -15.22 -4.44
N THR A 243 -3.95 -14.79 -4.23
CA THR A 243 -4.28 -13.43 -3.77
C THR A 243 -3.61 -13.15 -2.42
N ALA A 244 -3.73 -14.07 -1.46
CA ALA A 244 -3.13 -13.91 -0.13
C ALA A 244 -1.60 -13.84 -0.17
N VAL A 245 -0.96 -14.73 -0.94
CA VAL A 245 0.50 -14.73 -1.11
C VAL A 245 0.97 -13.42 -1.74
N SER A 246 0.30 -12.94 -2.78
CA SER A 246 0.65 -11.69 -3.47
C SER A 246 0.46 -10.47 -2.55
N TRP A 247 -0.60 -10.42 -1.75
CA TRP A 247 -0.79 -9.36 -0.75
C TRP A 247 0.29 -9.37 0.32
N GLN A 248 0.68 -10.53 0.84
CA GLN A 248 1.75 -10.61 1.83
C GLN A 248 3.11 -10.24 1.26
N ALA A 249 3.43 -10.68 0.03
CA ALA A 249 4.67 -10.32 -0.64
C ALA A 249 4.76 -8.80 -0.85
N MET A 250 3.66 -8.19 -1.31
CA MET A 250 3.52 -6.74 -1.43
C MET A 250 3.71 -6.04 -0.08
N ALA A 251 3.04 -6.49 0.98
CA ALA A 251 3.10 -5.85 2.29
C ALA A 251 4.50 -5.91 2.92
N VAL A 252 5.18 -7.06 2.83
CA VAL A 252 6.57 -7.20 3.28
C VAL A 252 7.49 -6.28 2.49
N ALA A 253 7.38 -6.26 1.15
CA ALA A 253 8.21 -5.41 0.31
C ALA A 253 7.95 -3.92 0.57
N ASN A 254 6.69 -3.54 0.79
CA ASN A 254 6.31 -2.18 1.13
C ASN A 254 6.92 -1.76 2.48
N LEU A 255 6.85 -2.60 3.51
CA LEU A 255 7.47 -2.32 4.81
C LEU A 255 9.01 -2.25 4.73
N ARG A 256 9.64 -3.04 3.84
CA ARG A 256 11.08 -2.87 3.53
C ARG A 256 11.38 -1.52 2.88
N LEU A 257 10.53 -1.04 1.97
CA LEU A 257 10.69 0.29 1.39
C LEU A 257 10.56 1.40 2.43
N ILE A 258 9.59 1.28 3.35
CA ILE A 258 9.41 2.24 4.46
C ILE A 258 10.70 2.31 5.30
N THR A 259 11.23 1.16 5.70
CA THR A 259 12.42 1.10 6.56
C THR A 259 13.71 1.50 5.85
N ARG A 260 13.80 1.32 4.53
CA ARG A 260 14.99 1.69 3.73
C ARG A 260 14.97 3.13 3.24
N VAL A 261 13.80 3.67 2.93
CA VAL A 261 13.66 4.97 2.27
C VAL A 261 12.72 5.89 3.05
N SER A 262 11.40 5.63 3.01
CA SER A 262 10.36 6.33 3.78
C SER A 262 8.96 5.80 3.44
N SER A 263 7.96 6.15 4.26
CA SER A 263 6.53 5.94 3.96
C SER A 263 6.06 6.65 2.70
N LEU A 264 6.59 7.85 2.43
CA LEU A 264 6.26 8.63 1.23
C LEU A 264 6.67 7.87 -0.04
N PHE A 265 7.91 7.40 -0.09
CA PHE A 265 8.44 6.65 -1.23
C PHE A 265 7.71 5.32 -1.44
N ALA A 266 7.42 4.61 -0.35
CA ALA A 266 6.68 3.34 -0.39
C ALA A 266 5.26 3.53 -0.97
N ASN A 267 4.52 4.54 -0.50
CA ASN A 267 3.18 4.85 -1.01
C ASN A 267 3.19 5.27 -2.48
N VAL A 268 4.15 6.13 -2.87
CA VAL A 268 4.29 6.53 -4.28
C VAL A 268 4.58 5.32 -5.17
N THR A 269 5.44 4.40 -4.72
CA THR A 269 5.71 3.14 -5.44
C THR A 269 4.44 2.31 -5.63
N GLY A 270 3.63 2.12 -4.58
CA GLY A 270 2.37 1.38 -4.70
C GLY A 270 1.33 2.09 -5.57
N THR A 271 1.34 3.42 -5.60
CA THR A 271 0.42 4.20 -6.44
C THR A 271 0.70 4.02 -7.95
N VAL A 272 1.95 3.70 -8.33
CA VAL A 272 2.30 3.35 -9.72
C VAL A 272 1.67 2.04 -10.17
N ALA A 273 1.33 1.14 -9.25
CA ALA A 273 0.61 -0.08 -9.61
C ALA A 273 -0.84 0.21 -10.05
N LEU A 274 -1.43 1.33 -9.61
CA LEU A 274 -2.82 1.68 -9.94
C LEU A 274 -3.09 1.81 -11.45
N PRO A 275 -2.25 2.47 -12.27
CA PRO A 275 -2.42 2.46 -13.73
C PRO A 275 -2.04 1.12 -14.38
N LEU A 276 -1.16 0.29 -13.78
CA LEU A 276 -0.79 -1.00 -14.35
C LEU A 276 -1.96 -2.00 -14.34
N VAL A 277 -2.77 -2.00 -13.28
CA VAL A 277 -3.89 -2.94 -13.11
C VAL A 277 -4.90 -2.85 -14.26
N PRO A 278 -5.40 -1.66 -14.67
CA PRO A 278 -6.26 -1.53 -15.85
C PRO A 278 -5.60 -2.00 -17.15
N VAL A 279 -4.31 -1.75 -17.37
CA VAL A 279 -3.59 -2.23 -18.57
C VAL A 279 -3.65 -3.75 -18.64
N PHE A 280 -3.25 -4.42 -17.57
CA PHE A 280 -3.29 -5.89 -17.53
C PHE A 280 -4.71 -6.44 -17.52
N ALA A 281 -5.68 -5.72 -16.96
CA ALA A 281 -7.07 -6.14 -17.00
C ALA A 281 -7.65 -6.11 -18.43
N VAL A 282 -7.29 -5.13 -19.25
CA VAL A 282 -7.66 -5.10 -20.67
C VAL A 282 -7.03 -6.27 -21.42
N VAL A 283 -5.74 -6.51 -21.20
CA VAL A 283 -5.01 -7.59 -21.88
C VAL A 283 -5.52 -8.98 -21.48
N LEU A 284 -5.77 -9.22 -20.20
CA LEU A 284 -6.09 -10.55 -19.67
C LEU A 284 -7.59 -10.87 -19.64
N PHE A 285 -8.45 -9.87 -19.45
CA PHE A 285 -9.90 -10.05 -19.35
C PHE A 285 -10.67 -9.47 -20.54
N GLY A 286 -10.00 -8.82 -21.50
CA GLY A 286 -10.65 -8.22 -22.66
C GLY A 286 -11.50 -6.99 -22.33
N ASP A 287 -11.21 -6.31 -21.22
CA ASP A 287 -11.91 -5.10 -20.81
C ASP A 287 -11.84 -4.00 -21.89
N LYS A 288 -12.91 -3.20 -22.03
CA LYS A 288 -12.88 -2.02 -22.90
C LYS A 288 -12.18 -0.85 -22.19
N MET A 289 -11.13 -0.32 -22.81
CA MET A 289 -10.41 0.88 -22.36
C MET A 289 -11.00 2.13 -23.03
N THR A 290 -11.65 3.00 -22.26
CA THR A 290 -12.16 4.27 -22.78
C THR A 290 -11.07 5.33 -22.81
N GLY A 291 -11.21 6.31 -23.72
CA GLY A 291 -10.20 7.36 -23.93
C GLY A 291 -9.84 8.12 -22.65
N ILE A 292 -10.81 8.34 -21.75
CA ILE A 292 -10.53 8.99 -20.46
C ILE A 292 -9.64 8.12 -19.54
N LYS A 293 -9.83 6.79 -19.54
CA LYS A 293 -8.96 5.88 -18.77
C LYS A 293 -7.51 5.96 -19.24
N ALA A 294 -7.29 6.14 -20.55
CA ALA A 294 -5.96 6.29 -21.13
C ALA A 294 -5.29 7.62 -20.75
N VAL A 295 -6.02 8.74 -20.86
CA VAL A 295 -5.50 10.09 -20.52
C VAL A 295 -5.04 10.17 -19.08
N ALA A 296 -5.75 9.53 -18.17
CA ALA A 296 -5.39 9.63 -16.77
C ALA A 296 -4.34 8.64 -16.30
N MET A 297 -4.17 7.50 -16.99
CA MET A 297 -2.95 6.70 -16.82
C MET A 297 -1.71 7.50 -17.22
N LEU A 298 -1.78 8.28 -18.32
CA LEU A 298 -0.69 9.16 -18.73
C LEU A 298 -0.40 10.26 -17.70
N MET A 299 -1.44 10.85 -17.12
CA MET A 299 -1.29 11.86 -16.06
C MET A 299 -0.72 11.27 -14.76
N ALA A 300 -1.16 10.06 -14.35
CA ALA A 300 -0.60 9.35 -13.20
C ALA A 300 0.88 9.00 -13.41
N LEU A 301 1.23 8.55 -14.62
CA LEU A 301 2.62 8.28 -15.02
C LEU A 301 3.47 9.56 -15.01
N TRP A 302 2.95 10.67 -15.51
CA TRP A 302 3.63 11.97 -15.48
C TRP A 302 3.87 12.49 -14.05
N GLY A 303 2.87 12.39 -13.18
CA GLY A 303 2.99 12.75 -11.77
C GLY A 303 4.04 11.90 -11.04
N PHE A 304 4.09 10.60 -11.35
CA PHE A 304 5.12 9.70 -10.81
C PHE A 304 6.53 10.03 -11.30
N LEU A 305 6.71 10.22 -12.62
CA LEU A 305 8.00 10.55 -13.21
C LEU A 305 8.56 11.87 -12.66
N SER A 306 7.69 12.85 -12.45
CA SER A 306 8.05 14.13 -11.83
C SER A 306 8.55 13.94 -10.40
N TYR A 307 7.88 13.10 -9.60
CA TYR A 307 8.27 12.80 -8.23
C TYR A 307 9.64 12.08 -8.15
N VAL A 308 9.85 11.05 -8.97
CA VAL A 308 11.10 10.28 -9.01
C VAL A 308 12.27 11.16 -9.44
N TYR A 309 12.09 11.95 -10.51
CA TYR A 309 13.12 12.84 -11.02
C TYR A 309 13.56 13.85 -9.96
N GLN A 310 12.63 14.31 -9.14
CA GLN A 310 12.94 15.27 -8.12
C GLN A 310 13.61 14.67 -6.88
N HIS A 311 13.23 13.46 -6.48
CA HIS A 311 13.93 12.72 -5.44
C HIS A 311 15.40 12.44 -5.84
N PHE A 312 15.63 12.20 -7.13
CA PHE A 312 16.97 12.09 -7.69
C PHE A 312 17.74 13.43 -7.65
N LEU A 313 17.09 14.55 -8.01
CA LEU A 313 17.68 15.88 -7.92
C LEU A 313 18.02 16.29 -6.49
N ASP A 314 17.13 16.04 -5.53
CA ASP A 314 17.36 16.36 -4.12
C ASP A 314 18.46 15.48 -3.52
N GLY A 315 18.55 14.20 -3.93
CA GLY A 315 19.67 13.32 -3.61
C GLY A 315 21.00 13.85 -4.15
N ARG A 316 21.03 14.32 -5.41
CA ARG A 316 22.22 14.95 -6.00
C ARG A 316 22.60 16.26 -5.33
N ARG A 317 21.64 17.11 -4.96
CA ARG A 317 21.89 18.36 -4.24
C ARG A 317 22.43 18.11 -2.84
N ALA A 318 21.91 17.09 -2.14
CA ALA A 318 22.44 16.68 -0.84
C ALA A 318 23.87 16.11 -0.94
N ALA A 319 24.18 15.37 -2.01
CA ALA A 319 25.53 14.89 -2.29
C ALA A 319 26.50 16.05 -2.57
N MET A 320 26.13 16.97 -3.48
CA MET A 320 26.93 18.16 -3.79
C MET A 320 27.11 19.07 -2.57
N GLY A 321 26.09 19.21 -1.71
CA GLY A 321 26.20 19.99 -0.47
C GLY A 321 27.17 19.38 0.54
N LYS A 322 27.24 18.04 0.63
CA LYS A 322 28.23 17.34 1.47
C LYS A 322 29.65 17.47 0.92
N GLU A 323 29.82 17.42 -0.40
CA GLU A 323 31.10 17.58 -1.08
C GLU A 323 31.65 19.00 -0.88
N ARG A 324 30.81 20.02 -1.05
CA ARG A 324 31.14 21.43 -0.81
C ARG A 324 31.45 21.72 0.67
N ALA A 325 30.74 21.06 1.59
CA ALA A 325 31.01 21.17 3.03
C ALA A 325 32.31 20.46 3.44
N ALA A 326 32.66 19.35 2.76
CA ALA A 326 33.94 18.66 2.94
C ALA A 326 35.11 19.49 2.39
N GLU A 327 34.97 20.10 1.21
CA GLU A 327 35.95 21.05 0.65
C GLU A 327 36.15 22.27 1.57
N CYS A 328 35.07 22.89 2.06
CA CYS A 328 35.17 23.99 3.02
C CYS A 328 35.91 23.60 4.31
N ARG A 329 35.71 22.38 4.82
CA ARG A 329 36.46 21.87 5.98
C ARG A 329 37.94 21.67 5.67
N VAL A 330 38.27 21.13 4.50
CA VAL A 330 39.67 20.95 4.06
C VAL A 330 40.36 22.31 3.91
N CYS A 331 39.68 23.31 3.32
CA CYS A 331 40.21 24.67 3.21
C CYS A 331 40.40 25.34 4.59
N ALA A 332 39.46 25.16 5.52
CA ALA A 332 39.57 25.71 6.87
C ALA A 332 40.72 25.08 7.68
N VAL A 333 40.97 23.77 7.53
CA VAL A 333 42.10 23.09 8.17
C VAL A 333 43.44 23.54 7.58
N ARG A 334 43.51 23.79 6.27
CA ARG A 334 44.73 24.27 5.60
C ARG A 334 45.06 25.72 5.99
N ALA A 335 44.06 26.59 6.08
CA ALA A 335 44.22 27.98 6.53
C ALA A 335 44.57 28.10 8.02
N GLY A 336 44.13 27.17 8.87
CA GLY A 336 44.52 27.12 10.28
C GLY A 336 45.90 26.51 10.55
N GLY A 337 46.44 25.74 9.60
CA GLY A 337 47.78 25.12 9.70
C GLY A 337 48.93 26.03 9.28
N GLU A 338 48.66 27.13 8.56
CA GLU A 338 49.65 28.16 8.20
C GLU A 338 49.77 29.28 9.26
N ALA A 339 49.03 29.17 10.37
CA ALA A 339 48.99 30.15 11.45
C ALA A 339 49.75 29.71 12.73
N VAL A 340 50.66 28.72 12.63
CA VAL A 340 51.56 28.28 13.71
C VAL A 340 53.00 28.39 13.28
#